data_AF-A0A7V9JIB8-F1
#
_entry.id   AF-A0A7V9JIB8-F1
#
_cell.length_a   1.000
_cell.length_b   1.000
_cell.length_c   1.000
_cell.angle_alpha   90.00
_cell.angle_beta   90.00
_cell.angle_gamma   90.00
#
_symmetry.space_group_name_H-M   'P 1'
#
loop_
_entity.id
_entity.type
_entity.pdbx_description
1 polymer ?
#
loop_
_entity_poly.entity_id
_entity_poly.type
_entity_poly.pdbx_seq_one_letter_code
_entity_poly.pdbx_strand_id
1 'polypeptide(L)'
;MSEVRLLVIQGVDAGALFEVSGTVVVGRDASADFVLDDSQVSRRHLQFHVEDGRAFVEDLGSANGTFVNSALLADRQRLQHGDRIQVGNTLLELVVPALQTVIRREHTIAVAEENSIVVQGLVCEFGGGFRAVDGIDLVVYPGEIYGFLGPNGAGKSTTVHMLTTLLPPSEGTALVAGYDVATQAAKVRSRIGVALQEAALDPLLDAHEHMRLQCAMQGLPKSEWRERSAELIERVGLTEFASGRVGEYSGGMKRRLDLALALVHRPEVIFLDEPTTGLDPKSRADLWEEVARLANEEGVTVFLTTQYLEEADVLARRIAIIDRGMLVAEGTPAELKAEIGRPTAEIIPQDPADRSRVAAILARFGEPAVSAQGAAVRLAGGAEVLADVIRALDAERIRLSNVALHAPTLDDVFLAKTGRSLEEQVGREGGNTMEIARSELIPAVEPASR
;
A
#
# COMPACT_ATOMS: atom_id res chain seq x y z
N MET A 1 3.32 -23.59 -15.90
CA MET A 1 3.26 -22.70 -17.06
C MET A 1 2.95 -21.34 -16.49
N SER A 2 3.83 -20.37 -16.71
CA SER A 2 3.71 -19.03 -16.15
C SER A 2 2.56 -18.32 -16.86
N GLU A 3 1.42 -18.21 -16.20
CA GLU A 3 0.24 -17.52 -16.71
C GLU A 3 0.49 -16.01 -16.60
N VAL A 4 0.42 -15.31 -17.73
CA VAL A 4 0.41 -13.85 -17.76
C VAL A 4 -1.02 -13.42 -18.00
N ARG A 5 -1.51 -12.40 -17.30
CA ARG A 5 -2.86 -11.88 -17.51
C ARG A 5 -2.82 -10.47 -18.09
N LEU A 6 -3.81 -10.15 -18.90
CA LEU A 6 -4.06 -8.80 -19.40
C LEU A 6 -5.40 -8.33 -18.85
N LEU A 7 -5.41 -7.19 -18.17
CA LEU A 7 -6.63 -6.53 -17.73
C LEU A 7 -7.00 -5.46 -18.76
N VAL A 8 -8.22 -5.48 -19.29
CA VAL A 8 -8.73 -4.33 -20.05
C VAL A 8 -9.08 -3.23 -19.06
N ILE A 9 -8.28 -2.17 -19.04
CA ILE A 9 -8.48 -1.02 -18.15
C ILE A 9 -9.35 0.06 -18.79
N GLN A 10 -9.49 0.06 -20.12
CA GLN A 10 -10.37 0.98 -20.84
C GLN A 10 -10.86 0.33 -22.15
N GLY A 11 -12.12 0.53 -22.51
CA GLY A 11 -12.73 -0.01 -23.73
C GLY A 11 -14.13 -0.59 -23.49
N VAL A 12 -14.72 -1.19 -24.52
CA VAL A 12 -16.05 -1.85 -24.43
C VAL A 12 -16.02 -3.00 -23.43
N ASP A 13 -14.88 -3.70 -23.32
CA ASP A 13 -14.66 -4.85 -22.44
C ASP A 13 -13.91 -4.48 -21.14
N ALA A 14 -14.01 -3.23 -20.67
CA ALA A 14 -13.33 -2.80 -19.45
C ALA A 14 -13.67 -3.66 -18.22
N GLY A 15 -12.64 -4.04 -17.46
CA GLY A 15 -12.72 -4.96 -16.32
C GLY A 15 -12.55 -6.44 -16.68
N ALA A 16 -12.50 -6.79 -17.97
CA ALA A 16 -12.24 -8.16 -18.38
C ALA A 16 -10.75 -8.53 -18.24
N LEU A 17 -10.50 -9.77 -17.80
CA LEU A 17 -9.18 -10.31 -17.55
C LEU A 17 -8.92 -11.51 -18.47
N PHE A 18 -7.79 -11.51 -19.16
CA PHE A 18 -7.47 -12.51 -20.17
C PHE A 18 -6.17 -13.21 -19.86
N GLU A 19 -6.18 -14.52 -19.93
CA GLU A 19 -4.99 -15.35 -19.75
C GLU A 19 -4.24 -15.48 -21.07
N VAL A 20 -2.98 -15.06 -21.06
CA VAL A 20 -2.05 -15.21 -22.16
C VAL A 20 -1.17 -16.42 -21.87
N SER A 21 -1.35 -17.48 -22.66
CA SER A 21 -0.51 -18.67 -22.61
C SER A 21 -0.01 -19.01 -24.01
N GLY A 22 1.30 -19.24 -24.13
CA GLY A 22 1.94 -19.48 -25.42
C GLY A 22 1.82 -18.26 -26.34
N THR A 23 1.16 -18.43 -27.48
CA THR A 23 1.01 -17.36 -28.48
C THR A 23 -0.46 -17.00 -28.63
N VAL A 24 -0.81 -15.74 -28.38
CA VAL A 24 -2.19 -15.24 -28.42
C VAL A 24 -2.27 -14.04 -29.37
N VAL A 25 -3.16 -14.10 -30.34
CA VAL A 25 -3.39 -13.03 -31.30
C VAL A 25 -4.59 -12.21 -30.89
N VAL A 26 -4.43 -10.88 -30.88
CA VAL A 26 -5.53 -9.93 -30.64
C VAL A 26 -5.92 -9.27 -31.96
N GLY A 27 -7.22 -9.17 -32.21
CA GLY A 27 -7.73 -8.50 -33.40
C GLY A 27 -9.24 -8.33 -33.36
N ARG A 28 -9.82 -7.85 -34.46
CA ARG A 28 -11.27 -7.63 -34.60
C ARG A 28 -11.99 -8.82 -35.28
N ASP A 29 -11.25 -9.73 -35.89
CA ASP A 29 -11.82 -10.86 -36.62
C ASP A 29 -11.95 -12.11 -35.73
N ALA A 30 -12.95 -12.96 -36.00
CA ALA A 30 -13.21 -14.19 -35.24
C ALA A 30 -12.06 -15.23 -35.31
N SER A 31 -11.09 -15.03 -36.21
CA SER A 31 -9.86 -15.82 -36.28
C SER A 31 -8.76 -15.39 -35.30
N ALA A 32 -8.97 -14.31 -34.53
CA ALA A 32 -8.10 -13.93 -33.42
C ALA A 32 -8.45 -14.74 -32.16
N ASP A 33 -7.45 -15.05 -31.35
CA ASP A 33 -7.65 -15.72 -30.06
C ASP A 33 -8.40 -14.81 -29.08
N PHE A 34 -8.22 -13.49 -29.23
CA PHE A 34 -8.98 -12.49 -28.52
C PHE A 34 -9.56 -11.45 -29.49
N VAL A 35 -10.89 -11.33 -29.47
CA VAL A 35 -11.65 -10.47 -30.37
C VAL A 35 -12.05 -9.20 -29.64
N LEU A 36 -11.51 -8.06 -30.08
CA LEU A 36 -11.91 -6.74 -29.60
C LEU A 36 -12.98 -6.14 -30.53
N ASP A 37 -14.13 -5.78 -29.97
CA ASP A 37 -15.19 -5.08 -30.70
C ASP A 37 -14.90 -3.57 -30.79
N ASP A 38 -13.84 -3.24 -31.53
CA ASP A 38 -13.42 -1.86 -31.78
C ASP A 38 -13.07 -1.66 -33.26
N SER A 39 -13.80 -0.74 -33.92
CA SER A 39 -13.61 -0.41 -35.33
C SER A 39 -12.20 0.09 -35.70
N GLN A 40 -11.42 0.59 -34.72
CA GLN A 40 -10.03 1.00 -34.92
C GLN A 40 -9.03 -0.14 -34.80
N VAL A 41 -9.48 -1.34 -34.42
CA VAL A 41 -8.65 -2.54 -34.32
C VAL A 41 -8.65 -3.30 -35.66
N SER A 42 -7.46 -3.77 -36.05
CA SER A 42 -7.25 -4.50 -37.30
C SER A 42 -7.72 -5.95 -37.12
N ARG A 43 -8.02 -6.65 -38.22
CA ARG A 43 -8.51 -8.05 -38.16
C ARG A 43 -7.59 -8.96 -37.34
N ARG A 44 -6.28 -8.79 -37.52
CA ARG A 44 -5.21 -9.27 -36.65
C ARG A 44 -4.34 -8.03 -36.39
N HIS A 45 -4.32 -7.56 -35.15
CA HIS A 45 -3.71 -6.27 -34.81
C HIS A 45 -2.33 -6.48 -34.18
N LEU A 46 -2.27 -7.30 -33.14
CA LEU A 46 -1.02 -7.64 -32.46
C LEU A 46 -1.00 -9.10 -32.05
N GLN A 47 0.17 -9.54 -31.61
CA GLN A 47 0.37 -10.85 -31.02
C GLN A 47 1.14 -10.73 -29.72
N PHE A 48 0.66 -11.44 -28.71
CA PHE A 48 1.41 -11.72 -27.51
C PHE A 48 2.10 -13.07 -27.63
N HIS A 49 3.32 -13.13 -27.11
CA HIS A 49 4.08 -14.35 -26.99
C HIS A 49 4.62 -14.48 -25.57
N VAL A 50 4.33 -15.60 -24.92
CA VAL A 50 4.81 -15.92 -23.58
C VAL A 50 5.80 -17.08 -23.69
N GLU A 51 7.06 -16.77 -23.41
CA GLU A 51 8.17 -17.73 -23.39
C GLU A 51 8.90 -17.59 -22.05
N ASP A 52 9.11 -18.70 -21.36
CA ASP A 52 9.75 -18.75 -20.03
C ASP A 52 9.15 -17.75 -19.01
N GLY A 53 7.84 -17.50 -19.08
CA GLY A 53 7.11 -16.57 -18.21
C GLY A 53 7.34 -15.09 -18.49
N ARG A 54 7.98 -14.76 -19.61
CA ARG A 54 8.13 -13.39 -20.09
C ARG A 54 7.14 -13.15 -21.20
N ALA A 55 6.34 -12.10 -21.05
CA ALA A 55 5.45 -11.67 -22.11
C ALA A 55 6.18 -10.75 -23.08
N PHE A 56 5.93 -10.94 -24.36
CA PHE A 56 6.34 -10.08 -25.44
C PHE A 56 5.13 -9.68 -26.25
N VAL A 57 5.16 -8.48 -26.82
CA VAL A 57 4.15 -7.99 -27.76
C VAL A 57 4.82 -7.61 -29.07
N GLU A 58 4.14 -7.92 -30.16
CA GLU A 58 4.54 -7.56 -31.52
C GLU A 58 3.32 -7.07 -32.29
N ASP A 59 3.45 -5.95 -33.00
CA ASP A 59 2.43 -5.44 -33.89
C ASP A 59 2.44 -6.23 -35.21
N LEU A 60 1.27 -6.69 -35.67
CA LEU A 60 1.15 -7.52 -36.88
C LEU A 60 0.93 -6.69 -38.16
N GLY A 61 1.44 -5.45 -38.21
CA GLY A 61 1.24 -4.52 -39.31
C GLY A 61 -0.13 -3.85 -39.26
N SER A 62 -0.55 -3.45 -38.05
CA SER A 62 -1.84 -2.82 -37.81
C SER A 62 -1.94 -1.44 -38.47
N ALA A 63 -3.16 -1.06 -38.87
CA ALA A 63 -3.37 0.21 -39.57
C ALA A 63 -3.17 1.46 -38.68
N ASN A 64 -3.41 1.33 -37.37
CA ASN A 64 -3.37 2.44 -36.41
C ASN A 64 -2.20 2.35 -35.42
N GLY A 65 -1.38 1.30 -35.51
CA GLY A 65 -0.27 1.03 -34.60
C GLY A 65 -0.73 0.51 -33.24
N THR A 66 0.16 -0.27 -32.61
CA THR A 66 0.10 -0.64 -31.20
C THR A 66 1.00 0.29 -30.39
N PHE A 67 0.55 0.77 -29.24
CA PHE A 67 1.38 1.61 -28.36
C PHE A 67 1.61 0.90 -27.03
N VAL A 68 2.84 0.92 -26.53
CA VAL A 68 3.19 0.44 -25.18
C VAL A 68 3.68 1.63 -24.37
N ASN A 69 3.05 1.91 -23.23
CA ASN A 69 3.34 3.07 -22.37
C ASN A 69 3.38 4.39 -23.16
N SER A 70 2.41 4.58 -24.05
CA SER A 70 2.27 5.74 -24.95
C SER A 70 3.33 5.86 -26.06
N ALA A 71 4.26 4.91 -26.19
CA ALA A 71 5.24 4.85 -27.27
C ALA A 71 4.79 3.88 -28.37
N LEU A 72 4.92 4.27 -29.65
CA LEU A 72 4.58 3.41 -30.78
C LEU A 72 5.52 2.19 -30.82
N LEU A 73 4.94 0.99 -30.90
CA LEU A 73 5.66 -0.27 -30.98
C LEU A 73 6.26 -0.45 -32.39
N ALA A 74 7.58 -0.29 -32.51
CA ALA A 74 8.28 -0.42 -33.78
C ALA A 74 8.76 -1.86 -34.05
N ASP A 75 9.20 -2.57 -33.01
CA ASP A 75 9.68 -3.94 -33.04
C ASP A 75 9.09 -4.72 -31.85
N ARG A 76 9.24 -6.05 -31.84
CA ARG A 76 8.84 -6.90 -30.72
C ARG A 76 9.44 -6.38 -29.39
N GLN A 77 8.58 -6.07 -28.42
CA GLN A 77 8.96 -5.53 -27.12
C GLN A 77 8.65 -6.51 -25.99
N ARG A 78 9.56 -6.61 -25.01
CA ARG A 78 9.30 -7.33 -23.76
C ARG A 78 8.42 -6.48 -22.85
N LEU A 79 7.37 -7.09 -22.30
CA LEU A 79 6.45 -6.45 -21.38
C LEU A 79 6.82 -6.74 -19.92
N GLN A 80 6.55 -5.78 -19.05
CA GLN A 80 6.68 -5.82 -17.61
C GLN A 80 5.32 -5.65 -16.93
N HIS A 81 5.22 -6.02 -15.65
CA HIS A 81 4.01 -5.79 -14.88
C HIS A 81 3.64 -4.31 -14.87
N GLY A 82 2.37 -3.98 -15.11
CA GLY A 82 1.88 -2.61 -15.19
C GLY A 82 2.10 -1.94 -16.55
N ASP A 83 2.78 -2.58 -17.51
CA ASP A 83 2.88 -2.05 -18.87
C ASP A 83 1.50 -1.94 -19.50
N ARG A 84 1.23 -0.78 -20.09
CA ARG A 84 -0.04 -0.46 -20.73
C ARG A 84 0.07 -0.57 -22.23
N ILE A 85 -0.73 -1.43 -22.84
CA ILE A 85 -0.79 -1.64 -24.29
C ILE A 85 -2.09 -1.03 -24.83
N GLN A 86 -1.96 0.00 -25.65
CA GLN A 86 -3.09 0.63 -26.33
C GLN A 86 -3.26 0.04 -27.73
N VAL A 87 -4.50 -0.39 -28.02
CA VAL A 87 -4.93 -1.01 -29.27
C VAL A 87 -6.25 -0.36 -29.69
N GLY A 88 -6.19 0.57 -30.65
CA GLY A 88 -7.34 1.42 -30.96
C GLY A 88 -7.76 2.26 -29.74
N ASN A 89 -9.02 2.14 -29.33
CA ASN A 89 -9.58 2.77 -28.13
C ASN A 89 -9.51 1.88 -26.89
N THR A 90 -9.01 0.65 -27.03
CA THR A 90 -8.86 -0.30 -25.93
C THR A 90 -7.49 -0.14 -25.29
N LEU A 91 -7.45 -0.08 -23.95
CA LEU A 91 -6.23 -0.04 -23.17
C LEU A 91 -6.15 -1.31 -22.31
N LEU A 92 -5.07 -2.05 -22.48
CA LEU A 92 -4.76 -3.28 -21.78
C LEU A 92 -3.62 -3.00 -20.79
N GLU A 93 -3.64 -3.61 -19.61
CA GLU A 93 -2.55 -3.56 -18.64
C GLU A 93 -2.05 -4.97 -18.34
N LEU A 94 -0.73 -5.16 -18.34
CA LEU A 94 -0.13 -6.44 -17.99
C LEU A 94 -0.22 -6.70 -16.49
N VAL A 95 -1.06 -7.65 -16.11
CA VAL A 95 -1.20 -8.14 -14.74
C VAL A 95 -0.52 -9.50 -14.65
N VAL A 96 0.63 -9.57 -13.98
CA VAL A 96 1.17 -10.88 -13.57
C VAL A 96 0.38 -11.33 -12.35
N PRO A 97 -0.09 -12.59 -12.29
CA PRO A 97 -0.75 -13.12 -11.11
C PRO A 97 0.16 -12.92 -9.89
N ALA A 98 -0.29 -12.08 -8.97
CA ALA A 98 0.27 -12.03 -7.64
C ALA A 98 0.03 -13.39 -6.96
N LEU A 99 1.14 -14.06 -6.63
CA LEU A 99 1.26 -15.13 -5.63
C LEU A 99 0.47 -16.45 -5.89
N GLN A 100 1.13 -17.40 -6.56
CA GLN A 100 1.09 -18.81 -6.12
C GLN A 100 2.51 -19.39 -5.98
N THR A 101 2.96 -19.43 -4.73
CA THR A 101 3.92 -20.34 -4.09
C THR A 101 4.75 -21.27 -4.99
N VAL A 102 5.79 -20.75 -5.65
CA VAL A 102 7.05 -21.47 -5.89
C VAL A 102 8.15 -20.42 -6.03
N ILE A 103 8.81 -20.05 -4.92
CA ILE A 103 10.15 -19.45 -4.98
C ILE A 103 11.08 -20.55 -5.49
N ARG A 104 11.14 -20.71 -6.81
CA ARG A 104 12.25 -21.41 -7.46
C ARG A 104 13.41 -20.42 -7.44
N ARG A 105 14.44 -20.83 -6.71
CA ARG A 105 15.78 -20.27 -6.41
C ARG A 105 16.49 -19.38 -7.45
N GLU A 106 15.93 -19.12 -8.63
CA GLU A 106 16.61 -18.43 -9.73
C GLU A 106 16.05 -17.02 -10.02
N HIS A 107 14.86 -16.66 -9.53
CA HIS A 107 14.23 -15.37 -9.87
C HIS A 107 14.41 -14.25 -8.83
N THR A 108 14.98 -14.51 -7.66
CA THR A 108 15.31 -13.47 -6.66
C THR A 108 16.28 -12.41 -7.19
N ILE A 109 17.07 -12.74 -8.22
CA ILE A 109 18.15 -11.88 -8.72
C ILE A 109 17.64 -10.90 -9.81
N ALA A 110 16.45 -11.12 -10.38
CA ALA A 110 15.98 -10.33 -11.52
C ALA A 110 15.08 -9.12 -11.16
N VAL A 111 14.71 -8.95 -9.89
CA VAL A 111 13.83 -7.85 -9.41
C VAL A 111 14.60 -6.82 -8.57
N ALA A 112 15.94 -6.89 -8.56
CA ALA A 112 16.77 -5.86 -7.94
C ALA A 112 16.82 -4.60 -8.83
N GLU A 113 15.67 -3.96 -9.02
CA GLU A 113 15.64 -2.56 -9.43
C GLU A 113 16.21 -1.70 -8.29
N GLU A 114 16.88 -0.60 -8.66
CA GLU A 114 17.39 0.41 -7.73
C GLU A 114 16.23 0.86 -6.84
N ASN A 115 16.36 0.72 -5.51
CA ASN A 115 15.38 1.01 -4.43
C ASN A 115 14.27 -0.01 -4.04
N SER A 116 14.32 -1.27 -4.49
CA SER A 116 13.38 -2.32 -4.04
C SER A 116 13.68 -2.92 -2.64
N ILE A 117 12.70 -3.58 -2.02
CA ILE A 117 12.89 -4.46 -0.85
C ILE A 117 12.48 -5.88 -1.22
N VAL A 118 13.37 -6.85 -0.99
CA VAL A 118 13.13 -8.27 -1.26
C VAL A 118 13.46 -9.08 -0.03
N VAL A 119 12.50 -9.85 0.47
CA VAL A 119 12.63 -10.65 1.69
C VAL A 119 12.29 -12.10 1.39
N GLN A 120 13.13 -13.02 1.85
CA GLN A 120 12.96 -14.46 1.64
C GLN A 120 13.18 -15.26 2.91
N GLY A 121 12.14 -15.97 3.33
CA GLY A 121 12.12 -16.85 4.50
C GLY A 121 12.69 -16.18 5.75
N LEU A 122 12.41 -14.89 5.96
CA LEU A 122 13.04 -14.11 7.01
C LEU A 122 12.52 -14.53 8.38
N VAL A 123 13.42 -14.91 9.29
CA VAL A 123 13.11 -15.37 10.65
C VAL A 123 13.84 -14.51 11.66
N CYS A 124 13.16 -14.17 12.76
CA CYS A 124 13.78 -13.63 13.96
C CYS A 124 13.34 -14.44 15.17
N GLU A 125 14.28 -15.16 15.77
CA GLU A 125 14.10 -15.95 16.98
C GLU A 125 14.84 -15.30 18.16
N PHE A 126 14.11 -15.04 19.23
CA PHE A 126 14.65 -14.57 20.50
C PHE A 126 14.86 -15.75 21.47
N GLY A 127 15.58 -15.47 22.56
CA GLY A 127 15.89 -16.46 23.59
C GLY A 127 14.64 -17.21 24.08
N GLY A 128 14.77 -18.53 24.28
CA GLY A 128 13.65 -19.39 24.67
C GLY A 128 12.83 -19.95 23.50
N GLY A 129 13.29 -19.75 22.26
CA GLY A 129 12.64 -20.32 21.06
C GLY A 129 11.45 -19.49 20.55
N PHE A 130 11.32 -18.25 21.00
CA PHE A 130 10.23 -17.38 20.58
C PHE A 130 10.54 -16.75 19.23
N ARG A 131 9.80 -17.16 18.19
CA ARG A 131 9.90 -16.59 16.84
C ARG A 131 8.98 -15.39 16.71
N ALA A 132 9.55 -14.20 16.74
CA ALA A 132 8.82 -12.94 16.54
C ALA A 132 8.47 -12.70 15.06
N VAL A 133 9.29 -13.26 14.17
CA VAL A 133 9.06 -13.33 12.73
C VAL A 133 9.41 -14.75 12.31
N ASP A 134 8.52 -15.43 11.58
CA ASP A 134 8.62 -16.87 11.29
C ASP A 134 8.47 -17.14 9.80
N GLY A 135 9.51 -16.80 9.03
CA GLY A 135 9.65 -17.20 7.63
C GLY A 135 8.82 -16.35 6.68
N ILE A 136 8.87 -15.02 6.81
CA ILE A 136 8.13 -14.12 5.93
C ILE A 136 8.83 -13.97 4.56
N ASP A 137 8.03 -13.95 3.50
CA ASP A 137 8.44 -13.66 2.13
C ASP A 137 7.67 -12.43 1.65
N LEU A 138 8.35 -11.37 1.20
CA LEU A 138 7.68 -10.20 0.62
C LEU A 138 8.55 -9.49 -0.41
N VAL A 139 7.90 -8.75 -1.30
CA VAL A 139 8.55 -7.88 -2.29
C VAL A 139 7.85 -6.52 -2.29
N VAL A 140 8.64 -5.47 -2.11
CA VAL A 140 8.21 -4.07 -2.28
C VAL A 140 8.86 -3.50 -3.52
N TYR A 141 8.02 -3.01 -4.43
CA TYR A 141 8.44 -2.44 -5.70
C TYR A 141 8.93 -1.00 -5.56
N PRO A 142 9.80 -0.55 -6.48
CA PRO A 142 10.24 0.84 -6.54
C PRO A 142 9.11 1.87 -6.51
N GLY A 143 9.26 2.89 -5.66
CA GLY A 143 8.35 4.04 -5.60
C GLY A 143 6.95 3.73 -5.08
N GLU A 144 6.68 2.52 -4.57
CA GLU A 144 5.40 2.22 -3.95
C GLU A 144 5.39 2.49 -2.44
N ILE A 145 4.21 2.81 -1.92
CA ILE A 145 3.93 2.78 -0.49
C ILE A 145 3.40 1.40 -0.15
N TYR A 146 4.17 0.67 0.65
CA TYR A 146 3.85 -0.67 1.12
C TYR A 146 3.47 -0.65 2.60
N GLY A 147 2.20 -0.99 2.87
CA GLY A 147 1.64 -1.05 4.22
C GLY A 147 1.90 -2.40 4.86
N PHE A 148 2.51 -2.41 6.04
CA PHE A 148 2.73 -3.58 6.85
C PHE A 148 1.82 -3.53 8.09
N LEU A 149 0.64 -4.13 7.93
CA LEU A 149 -0.50 -3.98 8.83
C LEU A 149 -0.57 -5.16 9.82
N GLY A 150 -0.75 -4.86 11.11
CA GLY A 150 -1.00 -5.90 12.11
C GLY A 150 -1.07 -5.36 13.54
N PRO A 151 -1.55 -6.16 14.50
CA PRO A 151 -1.64 -5.75 15.90
C PRO A 151 -0.25 -5.57 16.54
N ASN A 152 -0.21 -5.06 17.76
CA ASN A 152 1.02 -5.06 18.54
C ASN A 152 1.47 -6.51 18.79
N GLY A 153 2.79 -6.72 18.83
CA GLY A 153 3.36 -8.05 18.98
C GLY A 153 3.24 -8.96 17.75
N ALA A 154 2.68 -8.49 16.62
CA ALA A 154 2.60 -9.28 15.40
C ALA A 154 3.96 -9.52 14.71
N GLY A 155 5.00 -8.76 15.05
CA GLY A 155 6.33 -8.84 14.43
C GLY A 155 6.71 -7.66 13.52
N LYS A 156 5.90 -6.59 13.51
CA LYS A 156 6.12 -5.37 12.68
C LYS A 156 7.48 -4.70 12.93
N SER A 157 7.70 -4.18 14.15
CA SER A 157 8.95 -3.50 14.50
C SER A 157 10.16 -4.44 14.43
N THR A 158 10.00 -5.73 14.75
CA THR A 158 11.07 -6.73 14.58
C THR A 158 11.47 -6.88 13.11
N THR A 159 10.49 -6.91 12.20
CA THR A 159 10.74 -6.93 10.75
C THR A 159 11.46 -5.66 10.31
N VAL A 160 10.98 -4.48 10.70
CA VAL A 160 11.63 -3.20 10.39
C VAL A 160 13.06 -3.16 10.90
N HIS A 161 13.32 -3.59 12.14
CA HIS A 161 14.67 -3.63 12.70
C HIS A 161 15.61 -4.55 11.91
N MET A 162 15.11 -5.67 11.38
CA MET A 162 15.90 -6.52 10.48
C MET A 162 16.21 -5.84 9.15
N LEU A 163 15.21 -5.26 8.51
CA LEU A 163 15.37 -4.59 7.21
C LEU A 163 16.23 -3.33 7.30
N THR A 164 16.25 -2.67 8.46
CA THR A 164 17.05 -1.46 8.74
C THR A 164 18.43 -1.77 9.34
N THR A 165 18.82 -3.04 9.42
CA THR A 165 20.13 -3.52 9.94
C THR A 165 20.35 -3.32 11.44
N LEU A 166 19.31 -2.97 12.19
CA LEU A 166 19.36 -2.82 13.66
C LEU A 166 19.34 -4.16 14.39
N LEU A 167 18.78 -5.20 13.76
CA LEU A 167 18.70 -6.56 14.29
C LEU A 167 19.13 -7.55 13.19
N PRO A 168 20.10 -8.44 13.41
CA PRO A 168 20.40 -9.46 12.42
C PRO A 168 19.27 -10.49 12.33
N PRO A 169 18.92 -10.96 11.12
CA PRO A 169 18.02 -12.11 10.97
C PRO A 169 18.62 -13.37 11.58
N SER A 170 17.76 -14.22 12.16
CA SER A 170 18.14 -15.56 12.63
C SER A 170 18.27 -16.54 11.47
N GLU A 171 17.34 -16.45 10.50
CA GLU A 171 17.34 -17.22 9.25
C GLU A 171 16.79 -16.35 8.11
N GLY A 172 16.96 -16.84 6.87
CA GLY A 172 16.50 -16.15 5.68
C GLY A 172 17.44 -15.07 5.17
N THR A 173 16.99 -14.34 4.16
CA THR A 173 17.76 -13.27 3.50
C THR A 173 16.86 -12.08 3.20
N ALA A 174 17.41 -10.87 3.29
CA ALA A 174 16.73 -9.66 2.84
C ALA A 174 17.69 -8.74 2.08
N LEU A 175 17.20 -8.19 0.98
CA LEU A 175 17.85 -7.16 0.18
C LEU A 175 17.05 -5.87 0.31
N VAL A 176 17.74 -4.76 0.57
CA VAL A 176 17.16 -3.42 0.61
C VAL A 176 17.99 -2.51 -0.27
N ALA A 177 17.35 -1.85 -1.24
CA ALA A 177 18.02 -1.04 -2.26
C ALA A 177 19.17 -1.82 -2.96
N GLY A 178 18.93 -3.10 -3.25
CA GLY A 178 19.90 -4.00 -3.89
C GLY A 178 21.06 -4.48 -3.00
N TYR A 179 21.05 -4.19 -1.70
CA TYR A 179 22.10 -4.59 -0.76
C TYR A 179 21.57 -5.55 0.30
N ASP A 180 22.36 -6.57 0.62
CA ASP A 180 22.02 -7.54 1.65
C ASP A 180 22.15 -6.94 3.06
N VAL A 181 21.10 -7.08 3.87
CA VAL A 181 21.00 -6.45 5.20
C VAL A 181 21.99 -7.00 6.22
N ALA A 182 22.43 -8.26 6.07
CA ALA A 182 23.34 -8.91 7.00
C ALA A 182 24.81 -8.68 6.64
N THR A 183 25.14 -8.72 5.35
CA THR A 183 26.52 -8.68 4.83
C THR A 183 26.94 -7.31 4.29
N GLN A 184 25.98 -6.45 3.92
CA GLN A 184 26.24 -5.13 3.32
C GLN A 184 25.55 -3.99 4.07
N ALA A 185 25.38 -4.14 5.39
CA ALA A 185 24.62 -3.23 6.24
C ALA A 185 24.99 -1.74 6.11
N ALA A 186 26.27 -1.40 5.94
CA ALA A 186 26.69 0.00 5.74
C ALA A 186 26.16 0.61 4.44
N LYS A 187 26.05 -0.19 3.36
CA LYS A 187 25.48 0.25 2.09
C LYS A 187 23.97 0.44 2.21
N VAL A 188 23.29 -0.49 2.87
CA VAL A 188 21.86 -0.35 3.22
C VAL A 188 21.62 0.96 3.97
N ARG A 189 22.33 1.20 5.08
CA ARG A 189 22.17 2.43 5.88
C ARG A 189 22.41 3.73 5.11
N SER A 190 23.27 3.72 4.10
CA SER A 190 23.49 4.90 3.25
C SER A 190 22.37 5.18 2.25
N ARG A 191 21.46 4.22 2.02
CA ARG A 191 20.36 4.31 1.06
C ARG A 191 18.99 4.41 1.72
N ILE A 192 18.89 4.15 3.02
CA ILE A 192 17.60 4.16 3.73
C ILE A 192 17.45 5.37 4.65
N GLY A 193 16.24 5.90 4.72
CA GLY A 193 15.78 6.78 5.80
C GLY A 193 14.97 5.94 6.80
N VAL A 194 15.10 6.22 8.09
CA VAL A 194 14.38 5.47 9.12
C VAL A 194 13.79 6.45 10.13
N ALA A 195 12.47 6.42 10.29
CA ALA A 195 11.75 7.06 11.38
C ALA A 195 11.09 5.96 12.21
N LEU A 196 11.63 5.70 13.41
CA LEU A 196 11.16 4.64 14.29
C LEU A 196 10.06 5.14 15.23
N GLN A 197 9.40 4.20 15.91
CA GLN A 197 8.36 4.49 16.89
C GLN A 197 8.84 5.43 18.02
N GLU A 198 10.13 5.55 18.32
CA GLU A 198 10.68 6.57 19.22
C GLU A 198 11.72 7.42 18.49
N ALA A 199 11.46 8.73 18.40
CA ALA A 199 12.36 9.66 17.72
C ALA A 199 13.55 9.94 18.63
N ALA A 200 14.76 9.69 18.15
CA ALA A 200 16.00 9.95 18.88
C ALA A 200 16.40 11.43 18.81
N LEU A 201 15.51 12.30 19.32
CA LEU A 201 15.69 13.76 19.31
C LEU A 201 16.25 14.24 20.65
N ASP A 202 17.30 15.07 20.60
CA ASP A 202 17.86 15.73 21.78
C ASP A 202 16.97 16.94 22.15
N PRO A 203 16.33 16.94 23.33
CA PRO A 203 15.43 18.03 23.72
C PRO A 203 16.13 19.39 23.88
N LEU A 204 17.46 19.41 24.01
CA LEU A 204 18.25 20.62 24.15
C LEU A 204 18.62 21.26 22.82
N LEU A 205 18.46 20.57 21.69
CA LEU A 205 18.77 21.12 20.37
C LEU A 205 17.54 21.74 19.71
N ASP A 206 17.74 22.72 18.84
CA ASP A 206 16.72 23.20 17.90
C ASP A 206 16.67 22.34 16.62
N ALA A 207 15.73 22.62 15.71
CA ALA A 207 15.59 21.84 14.48
C ALA A 207 16.78 22.03 13.53
N HIS A 208 17.35 23.23 13.45
CA HIS A 208 18.52 23.50 12.62
C HIS A 208 19.78 22.79 13.15
N GLU A 209 19.95 22.71 14.46
CA GLU A 209 21.02 21.99 15.13
C GLU A 209 20.93 20.48 14.86
N HIS A 210 19.74 19.89 14.95
CA HIS A 210 19.50 18.50 14.55
C HIS A 210 19.83 18.27 13.07
N MET A 211 19.36 19.14 12.16
CA MET A 211 19.64 19.00 10.74
C MET A 211 21.15 19.06 10.45
N ARG A 212 21.89 19.97 11.09
CA ARG A 212 23.35 20.04 10.95
C ARG A 212 24.03 18.78 11.47
N LEU A 213 23.60 18.27 12.63
CA LEU A 213 24.12 17.02 13.18
C LEU A 213 23.89 15.86 12.21
N GLN A 214 22.68 15.73 11.68
CA GLN A 214 22.32 14.70 10.71
C GLN A 214 23.11 14.82 9.41
N CYS A 215 23.24 16.04 8.86
CA CYS A 215 24.07 16.30 7.68
C CYS A 215 25.53 15.87 7.89
N ALA A 216 26.08 16.12 9.09
CA ALA A 216 27.43 15.71 9.46
C ALA A 216 27.57 14.19 9.53
N MET A 217 26.64 13.51 10.20
CA MET A 217 26.65 12.04 10.35
C MET A 217 26.51 11.33 9.01
N GLN A 218 25.72 11.89 8.09
CA GLN A 218 25.52 11.36 6.74
C GLN A 218 26.59 11.80 5.73
N GLY A 219 27.57 12.60 6.15
CA GLY A 219 28.69 12.99 5.30
C GLY A 219 28.36 13.99 4.18
N LEU A 220 27.30 14.79 4.33
CA LEU A 220 26.95 15.82 3.34
C LEU A 220 28.02 16.93 3.30
N PRO A 221 28.33 17.51 2.13
CA PRO A 221 29.18 18.69 2.03
C PRO A 221 28.63 19.85 2.85
N LYS A 222 29.48 20.53 3.64
CA LYS A 222 29.07 21.67 4.48
C LYS A 222 28.37 22.80 3.71
N SER A 223 28.65 22.94 2.42
CA SER A 223 27.99 23.90 1.53
C SER A 223 26.50 23.63 1.35
N GLU A 224 26.07 22.37 1.42
CA GLU A 224 24.67 21.97 1.23
C GLU A 224 23.84 22.08 2.52
N TRP A 225 24.48 22.10 3.70
CA TRP A 225 23.77 21.94 4.97
C TRP A 225 22.68 22.97 5.17
N ARG A 226 22.95 24.24 4.86
CA ARG A 226 21.98 25.33 5.09
C ARG A 226 20.75 25.18 4.20
N GLU A 227 20.97 24.91 2.91
CA GLU A 227 19.91 24.77 1.92
C GLU A 227 19.07 23.52 2.22
N ARG A 228 19.73 22.36 2.42
CA ARG A 228 19.06 21.10 2.75
C ARG A 228 18.27 21.18 4.05
N SER A 229 18.80 21.84 5.08
CA SER A 229 18.08 22.03 6.35
C SER A 229 16.83 22.88 6.16
N ALA A 230 16.95 24.01 5.44
CA ALA A 230 15.82 24.92 5.22
C ALA A 230 14.71 24.23 4.41
N GLU A 231 15.10 23.54 3.33
CA GLU A 231 14.20 22.75 2.50
C GLU A 231 13.40 21.73 3.33
N LEU A 232 14.08 20.91 4.13
CA LEU A 232 13.42 19.83 4.88
C LEU A 232 12.56 20.35 6.04
N ILE A 233 12.99 21.41 6.72
CA ILE A 233 12.20 22.07 7.78
C ILE A 233 10.92 22.69 7.20
N GLU A 234 11.02 23.30 6.02
CA GLU A 234 9.87 23.86 5.30
C GLU A 234 8.91 22.77 4.84
N ARG A 235 9.44 21.70 4.23
CA ARG A 235 8.65 20.54 3.76
C ARG A 235 7.77 19.95 4.86
N VAL A 236 8.30 19.81 6.06
CA VAL A 236 7.53 19.25 7.19
C VAL A 236 6.78 20.32 8.00
N GLY A 237 6.70 21.56 7.51
CA GLY A 237 5.90 22.63 8.11
C GLY A 237 6.38 23.07 9.50
N LEU A 238 7.69 23.11 9.73
CA LEU A 238 8.30 23.48 11.02
C LEU A 238 9.04 24.82 11.00
N THR A 239 8.99 25.57 9.89
CA THR A 239 9.73 26.84 9.71
C THR A 239 9.54 27.83 10.86
N GLU A 240 8.32 28.03 11.34
CA GLU A 240 8.02 28.99 12.42
C GLU A 240 8.56 28.53 13.79
N PHE A 241 8.80 27.23 13.97
CA PHE A 241 9.23 26.63 15.23
C PHE A 241 10.70 26.23 15.22
N ALA A 242 11.39 26.40 14.10
CA ALA A 242 12.71 25.82 13.84
C ALA A 242 13.81 26.28 14.80
N SER A 243 13.68 27.49 15.37
CA SER A 243 14.61 28.07 16.35
C SER A 243 14.24 27.74 17.81
N GLY A 244 13.08 27.12 18.05
CA GLY A 244 12.65 26.66 19.37
C GLY A 244 13.32 25.34 19.75
N ARG A 245 13.48 25.10 21.06
CA ARG A 245 14.07 23.85 21.56
C ARG A 245 13.11 22.70 21.31
N VAL A 246 13.63 21.56 20.81
CA VAL A 246 12.81 20.38 20.52
C VAL A 246 12.16 19.80 21.78
N GLY A 247 12.69 20.08 22.97
CA GLY A 247 12.04 19.77 24.24
C GLY A 247 10.63 20.37 24.38
N GLU A 248 10.35 21.50 23.72
CA GLU A 248 9.07 22.21 23.76
C GLU A 248 8.10 21.77 22.64
N TYR A 249 8.56 20.91 21.73
CA TYR A 249 7.76 20.46 20.59
C TYR A 249 6.64 19.51 21.04
N SER A 250 5.48 19.61 20.39
CA SER A 250 4.43 18.60 20.50
C SER A 250 4.89 17.25 19.92
N GLY A 251 4.19 16.15 20.24
CA GLY A 251 4.48 14.85 19.64
C GLY A 251 4.49 14.88 18.11
N GLY A 252 3.51 15.56 17.50
CA GLY A 252 3.45 15.74 16.03
C GLY A 252 4.58 16.56 15.44
N MET A 253 5.03 17.60 16.14
CA MET A 253 6.20 18.35 15.70
C MET A 253 7.48 17.50 15.77
N LYS A 254 7.62 16.67 16.80
CA LYS A 254 8.75 15.73 16.93
C LYS A 254 8.73 14.70 15.80
N ARG A 255 7.58 14.13 15.43
CA ARG A 255 7.47 13.19 14.29
C ARG A 255 7.78 13.81 12.95
N ARG A 256 7.27 15.02 12.71
CA ARG A 256 7.60 15.77 11.50
C ARG A 256 9.10 16.06 11.40
N LEU A 257 9.75 16.44 12.50
CA LEU A 257 11.20 16.61 12.53
C LEU A 257 11.95 15.29 12.29
N ASP A 258 11.51 14.19 12.91
CA ASP A 258 12.12 12.86 12.74
C ASP A 258 12.07 12.39 11.28
N LEU A 259 10.92 12.57 10.62
CA LEU A 259 10.79 12.31 9.17
C LEU A 259 11.76 13.20 8.37
N ALA A 260 11.83 14.49 8.67
CA ALA A 260 12.75 15.39 7.99
C ALA A 260 14.22 14.97 8.16
N LEU A 261 14.62 14.47 9.35
CA LEU A 261 15.97 13.95 9.59
C LEU A 261 16.25 12.65 8.81
N ALA A 262 15.25 11.78 8.68
CA ALA A 262 15.36 10.56 7.86
C ALA A 262 15.60 10.86 6.37
N LEU A 263 15.20 12.05 5.90
CA LEU A 263 15.31 12.50 4.51
C LEU A 263 16.62 13.21 4.18
N VAL A 264 17.44 13.59 5.16
CA VAL A 264 18.60 14.48 4.96
C VAL A 264 19.53 14.03 3.83
N HIS A 265 19.85 12.74 3.78
CA HIS A 265 20.79 12.15 2.82
C HIS A 265 20.16 11.66 1.51
N ARG A 266 18.91 12.04 1.24
CA ARG A 266 18.16 11.68 0.01
C ARG A 266 18.06 10.15 -0.15
N PRO A 267 17.41 9.47 0.81
CA PRO A 267 17.29 8.01 0.76
C PRO A 267 16.45 7.55 -0.43
N GLU A 268 16.73 6.34 -0.89
CA GLU A 268 15.98 5.61 -1.89
C GLU A 268 14.75 4.90 -1.31
N VAL A 269 14.87 4.48 -0.04
CA VAL A 269 13.84 3.74 0.69
C VAL A 269 13.64 4.38 2.05
N ILE A 270 12.41 4.54 2.50
CA ILE A 270 12.11 5.03 3.84
C ILE A 270 11.31 3.99 4.62
N PHE A 271 11.73 3.74 5.85
CA PHE A 271 11.01 2.93 6.83
C PHE A 271 10.33 3.85 7.84
N LEU A 272 9.01 3.70 7.98
CA LEU A 272 8.17 4.44 8.92
C LEU A 272 7.53 3.45 9.88
N ASP A 273 7.99 3.42 11.14
CA ASP A 273 7.45 2.51 12.15
C ASP A 273 6.37 3.22 12.99
N GLU A 274 5.11 2.88 12.73
CA GLU A 274 3.92 3.50 13.34
C GLU A 274 3.95 5.04 13.36
N PRO A 275 4.09 5.69 12.19
CA PRO A 275 4.44 7.11 12.09
C PRO A 275 3.36 8.06 12.64
N THR A 276 2.12 7.59 12.75
CA THR A 276 0.96 8.40 13.14
C THR A 276 0.48 8.17 14.57
N THR A 277 1.14 7.28 15.31
CA THR A 277 0.78 6.98 16.70
C THR A 277 0.93 8.22 17.57
N GLY A 278 -0.16 8.58 18.28
CA GLY A 278 -0.18 9.73 19.18
C GLY A 278 -0.29 11.10 18.50
N LEU A 279 -0.55 11.15 17.18
CA LEU A 279 -0.78 12.39 16.45
C LEU A 279 -2.25 12.81 16.47
N ASP A 280 -2.49 14.11 16.52
CA ASP A 280 -3.82 14.67 16.27
C ASP A 280 -4.21 14.52 14.77
N PRO A 281 -5.51 14.61 14.42
CA PRO A 281 -5.96 14.37 13.05
C PRO A 281 -5.30 15.26 11.99
N LYS A 282 -4.98 16.52 12.32
CA LYS A 282 -4.34 17.43 11.38
C LYS A 282 -2.89 17.02 11.15
N SER A 283 -2.11 16.81 12.23
CA SER A 283 -0.72 16.35 12.10
C SER A 283 -0.60 15.01 11.35
N ARG A 284 -1.60 14.12 11.48
CA ARG A 284 -1.67 12.87 10.73
C ARG A 284 -1.86 13.12 9.22
N ALA A 285 -2.82 13.95 8.85
CA ALA A 285 -3.07 14.30 7.46
C ALA A 285 -1.86 14.97 6.80
N ASP A 286 -1.20 15.90 7.49
CA ASP A 286 0.01 16.57 7.01
C ASP A 286 1.14 15.55 6.75
N LEU A 287 1.30 14.56 7.65
CA LEU A 287 2.30 13.49 7.49
C LEU A 287 1.96 12.56 6.32
N TRP A 288 0.69 12.23 6.14
CA TRP A 288 0.20 11.40 5.05
C TRP A 288 0.44 12.04 3.69
N GLU A 289 0.19 13.35 3.57
CA GLU A 289 0.46 14.12 2.36
C GLU A 289 1.96 14.11 2.02
N GLU A 290 2.83 14.30 3.01
CA GLU A 290 4.28 14.23 2.84
C GLU A 290 4.74 12.85 2.35
N VAL A 291 4.25 11.77 2.98
CA VAL A 291 4.59 10.39 2.59
C VAL A 291 4.10 10.08 1.17
N ALA A 292 2.88 10.48 0.84
CA ALA A 292 2.33 10.34 -0.51
C ALA A 292 3.17 11.10 -1.55
N ARG A 293 3.63 12.30 -1.21
CA ARG A 293 4.50 13.10 -2.09
C ARG A 293 5.83 12.43 -2.35
N LEU A 294 6.49 11.92 -1.30
CA LEU A 294 7.78 11.22 -1.42
C LEU A 294 7.71 10.04 -2.38
N ALA A 295 6.64 9.24 -2.31
CA ALA A 295 6.47 8.10 -3.20
C ALA A 295 6.10 8.53 -4.62
N ASN A 296 5.08 9.39 -4.77
CA ASN A 296 4.50 9.71 -6.08
C ASN A 296 5.33 10.70 -6.91
N GLU A 297 6.01 11.65 -6.28
CA GLU A 297 6.76 12.70 -6.97
C GLU A 297 8.26 12.44 -7.00
N GLU A 298 8.81 11.89 -5.91
CA GLU A 298 10.26 11.66 -5.76
C GLU A 298 10.68 10.21 -6.04
N GLY A 299 9.71 9.30 -6.24
CA GLY A 299 9.98 7.89 -6.54
C GLY A 299 10.60 7.11 -5.38
N VAL A 300 10.46 7.62 -4.14
CA VAL A 300 11.00 6.98 -2.94
C VAL A 300 10.12 5.79 -2.55
N THR A 301 10.73 4.63 -2.33
CA THR A 301 10.00 3.46 -1.84
C THR A 301 9.70 3.62 -0.36
N VAL A 302 8.45 3.42 0.07
CA VAL A 302 8.05 3.58 1.48
C VAL A 302 7.59 2.26 2.05
N PHE A 303 8.22 1.82 3.14
CA PHE A 303 7.77 0.72 3.97
C PHE A 303 7.15 1.30 5.25
N LEU A 304 5.83 1.24 5.37
CA LEU A 304 5.08 1.82 6.48
C LEU A 304 4.48 0.71 7.34
N THR A 305 4.83 0.64 8.62
CA THR A 305 4.11 -0.22 9.57
C THR A 305 2.98 0.57 10.21
N THR A 306 1.85 -0.10 10.41
CA THR A 306 0.73 0.50 11.13
C THR A 306 -0.15 -0.57 11.78
N GLN A 307 -0.87 -0.14 12.80
CA GLN A 307 -2.01 -0.87 13.37
C GLN A 307 -3.34 -0.21 12.99
N TYR A 308 -3.31 0.93 12.29
CA TYR A 308 -4.48 1.69 11.87
C TYR A 308 -4.90 1.27 10.45
N LEU A 309 -6.09 0.71 10.34
CA LEU A 309 -6.65 0.26 9.07
C LEU A 309 -6.82 1.41 8.08
N GLU A 310 -7.29 2.56 8.57
CA GLU A 310 -7.48 3.77 7.77
C GLU A 310 -6.17 4.21 7.10
N GLU A 311 -5.05 4.16 7.83
CA GLU A 311 -3.74 4.55 7.31
C GLU A 311 -3.29 3.64 6.16
N ALA A 312 -3.41 2.33 6.36
CA ALA A 312 -3.06 1.36 5.33
C ALA A 312 -3.99 1.51 4.11
N ASP A 313 -5.28 1.73 4.32
CA ASP A 313 -6.28 1.84 3.25
C ASP A 313 -6.14 3.11 2.41
N VAL A 314 -5.74 4.23 3.03
CA VAL A 314 -5.60 5.53 2.35
C VAL A 314 -4.25 5.68 1.66
N LEU A 315 -3.16 5.24 2.30
CA LEU A 315 -1.80 5.49 1.80
C LEU A 315 -1.24 4.37 0.94
N ALA A 316 -1.50 3.11 1.31
CA ALA A 316 -0.73 2.00 0.77
C ALA A 316 -1.25 1.58 -0.59
N ARG A 317 -0.34 1.45 -1.56
CA ARG A 317 -0.63 0.80 -2.84
C ARG A 317 -0.90 -0.69 -2.63
N ARG A 318 -0.09 -1.32 -1.77
CA ARG A 318 -0.19 -2.72 -1.39
C ARG A 318 -0.04 -2.87 0.12
N ILE A 319 -0.75 -3.83 0.68
CA ILE A 319 -0.74 -4.13 2.10
C ILE A 319 -0.35 -5.60 2.27
N ALA A 320 0.60 -5.86 3.17
CA ALA A 320 0.76 -7.15 3.82
C ALA A 320 0.16 -7.10 5.21
N ILE A 321 -0.63 -8.12 5.54
CA ILE A 321 -1.20 -8.31 6.87
C ILE A 321 -0.35 -9.35 7.60
N ILE A 322 0.15 -9.00 8.78
CA ILE A 322 0.94 -9.88 9.65
C ILE A 322 0.18 -10.19 10.94
N ASP A 323 0.18 -11.46 11.35
CA ASP A 323 -0.28 -11.93 12.68
C ASP A 323 0.70 -12.98 13.20
N ARG A 324 1.13 -12.85 14.46
CA ARG A 324 2.03 -13.80 15.15
C ARG A 324 3.27 -14.19 14.33
N GLY A 325 3.93 -13.20 13.73
CA GLY A 325 5.19 -13.39 13.00
C GLY A 325 5.05 -13.93 11.57
N MET A 326 3.82 -14.16 11.08
CA MET A 326 3.57 -14.70 9.74
C MET A 326 2.66 -13.78 8.92
N LEU A 327 2.88 -13.74 7.61
CA LEU A 327 2.00 -13.04 6.68
C LEU A 327 0.74 -13.86 6.44
N VAL A 328 -0.43 -13.26 6.65
CA VAL A 328 -1.74 -13.92 6.50
C VAL A 328 -2.49 -13.49 5.24
N ALA A 329 -2.15 -12.34 4.69
CA ALA A 329 -2.69 -11.84 3.42
C ALA A 329 -1.74 -10.79 2.82
N GLU A 330 -1.73 -10.66 1.50
CA GLU A 330 -1.01 -9.61 0.80
C GLU A 330 -1.74 -9.26 -0.50
N GLY A 331 -1.87 -7.97 -0.81
CA GLY A 331 -2.55 -7.50 -2.01
C GLY A 331 -2.82 -6.01 -1.96
N THR A 332 -3.50 -5.46 -2.97
CA THR A 332 -4.06 -4.11 -2.86
C THR A 332 -5.20 -4.08 -1.85
N PRO A 333 -5.50 -2.93 -1.22
CA PRO A 333 -6.65 -2.82 -0.30
C PRO A 333 -7.96 -3.26 -0.96
N ALA A 334 -8.16 -2.94 -2.24
CA ALA A 334 -9.34 -3.32 -3.01
C ALA A 334 -9.44 -4.83 -3.25
N GLU A 335 -8.33 -5.49 -3.64
CA GLU A 335 -8.29 -6.95 -3.82
C GLU A 335 -8.60 -7.68 -2.51
N LEU A 336 -7.94 -7.26 -1.42
CA LEU A 336 -8.14 -7.86 -0.10
C LEU A 336 -9.60 -7.75 0.36
N LYS A 337 -10.23 -6.58 0.21
CA LYS A 337 -11.65 -6.40 0.54
C LYS A 337 -12.58 -7.23 -0.35
N ALA A 338 -12.24 -7.38 -1.64
CA ALA A 338 -13.03 -8.16 -2.59
C ALA A 338 -13.03 -9.67 -2.27
N GLU A 339 -11.99 -10.20 -1.60
CA GLU A 339 -11.97 -11.59 -1.11
C GLU A 339 -13.08 -11.87 -0.07
N ILE A 340 -13.48 -10.87 0.70
CA ILE A 340 -14.49 -10.99 1.76
C ILE A 340 -15.89 -10.96 1.18
N GLY A 341 -16.11 -10.11 0.20
CA GLY A 341 -17.38 -10.09 -0.51
C GLY A 341 -17.59 -8.84 -1.32
N ARG A 342 -18.76 -8.80 -1.96
CA ARG A 342 -19.19 -7.66 -2.76
C ARG A 342 -19.88 -6.60 -1.88
N PRO A 343 -19.75 -5.31 -2.23
CA PRO A 343 -20.40 -4.23 -1.50
C PRO A 343 -21.93 -4.33 -1.63
N THR A 344 -22.62 -3.87 -0.59
CA THR A 344 -24.07 -3.83 -0.50
C THR A 344 -24.55 -2.38 -0.54
N ALA A 345 -25.35 -2.03 -1.54
CA ALA A 345 -26.03 -0.74 -1.59
C ALA A 345 -27.37 -0.85 -0.86
N GLU A 346 -27.63 0.05 0.09
CA GLU A 346 -28.90 0.22 0.77
C GLU A 346 -29.52 1.54 0.36
N ILE A 347 -30.75 1.48 -0.15
CA ILE A 347 -31.50 2.62 -0.64
C ILE A 347 -32.78 2.78 0.17
N ILE A 348 -32.94 3.96 0.76
CA ILE A 348 -34.14 4.32 1.51
C ILE A 348 -34.90 5.38 0.67
N PRO A 349 -36.10 5.07 0.15
CA PRO A 349 -36.92 6.04 -0.56
C PRO A 349 -37.53 7.05 0.42
N GLN A 350 -37.78 8.27 -0.06
CA GLN A 350 -38.47 9.31 0.70
C GLN A 350 -39.93 8.94 0.98
N ASP A 351 -40.59 8.28 0.02
CA ASP A 351 -41.91 7.69 0.21
C ASP A 351 -41.79 6.18 0.49
N PRO A 352 -42.21 5.68 1.67
CA PRO A 352 -42.21 4.25 1.98
C PRO A 352 -42.98 3.38 0.98
N ALA A 353 -43.95 3.93 0.25
CA ALA A 353 -44.70 3.22 -0.78
C ALA A 353 -43.82 2.80 -1.98
N ASP A 354 -42.70 3.51 -2.23
CA ASP A 354 -41.78 3.20 -3.32
C ASP A 354 -40.83 2.04 -3.00
N ARG A 355 -40.82 1.51 -1.77
CA ARG A 355 -39.89 0.43 -1.35
C ARG A 355 -39.87 -0.77 -2.29
N SER A 356 -41.04 -1.24 -2.72
CA SER A 356 -41.17 -2.37 -3.64
C SER A 356 -40.65 -2.04 -5.05
N ARG A 357 -40.84 -0.79 -5.50
CA ARG A 357 -40.33 -0.31 -6.79
C ARG A 357 -38.80 -0.20 -6.76
N VAL A 358 -38.25 0.35 -5.67
CA VAL A 358 -36.80 0.39 -5.43
C VAL A 358 -36.23 -1.04 -5.46
N ALA A 359 -36.81 -1.98 -4.72
CA ALA A 359 -36.35 -3.37 -4.70
C ALA A 359 -36.34 -4.02 -6.10
N ALA A 360 -37.37 -3.77 -6.91
CA ALA A 360 -37.45 -4.27 -8.29
C ALA A 360 -36.36 -3.69 -9.20
N ILE A 361 -36.02 -2.41 -9.03
CA ILE A 361 -34.93 -1.76 -9.77
C ILE A 361 -33.59 -2.32 -9.32
N LEU A 362 -33.37 -2.43 -8.00
CA LEU A 362 -32.13 -2.93 -7.42
C LEU A 362 -31.82 -4.39 -7.82
N ALA A 363 -32.83 -5.24 -7.99
CA ALA A 363 -32.65 -6.62 -8.44
C ALA A 363 -31.97 -6.77 -9.81
N ARG A 364 -31.91 -5.70 -10.61
CA ARG A 364 -31.16 -5.67 -11.89
C ARG A 364 -29.65 -5.58 -11.71
N PHE A 365 -29.19 -5.12 -10.54
CA PHE A 365 -27.79 -4.77 -10.29
C PHE A 365 -27.08 -5.77 -9.38
N GLY A 366 -27.77 -6.80 -8.90
CA GLY A 366 -27.17 -7.86 -8.11
C GLY A 366 -28.17 -8.65 -7.26
N GLU A 367 -27.66 -9.30 -6.22
CA GLU A 367 -28.44 -10.18 -5.35
C GLU A 367 -29.16 -9.38 -4.26
N PRO A 368 -30.48 -9.58 -4.05
CA PRO A 368 -31.20 -8.89 -2.98
C PRO A 368 -30.56 -9.13 -1.60
N ALA A 369 -30.43 -8.06 -0.83
CA ALA A 369 -29.92 -8.08 0.54
C ALA A 369 -30.99 -7.56 1.53
N VAL A 370 -30.79 -7.86 2.82
CA VAL A 370 -31.73 -7.45 3.87
C VAL A 370 -31.51 -5.98 4.23
N SER A 371 -32.59 -5.20 4.22
CA SER A 371 -32.63 -3.85 4.78
C SER A 371 -33.89 -3.70 5.64
N ALA A 372 -33.74 -3.05 6.81
CA ALA A 372 -34.85 -2.81 7.72
C ALA A 372 -35.77 -1.69 7.22
N GLN A 373 -35.19 -0.62 6.68
CA GLN A 373 -35.88 0.66 6.39
C GLN A 373 -36.10 0.90 4.89
N GLY A 374 -35.36 0.21 4.02
CA GLY A 374 -35.41 0.40 2.58
C GLY A 374 -35.31 -0.92 1.81
N ALA A 375 -34.59 -0.88 0.70
CA ALA A 375 -34.21 -2.05 -0.08
C ALA A 375 -32.70 -2.08 -0.25
N ALA A 376 -32.11 -3.27 -0.21
CA ALA A 376 -30.67 -3.44 -0.38
C ALA A 376 -30.34 -4.48 -1.46
N VAL A 377 -29.18 -4.31 -2.08
CA VAL A 377 -28.64 -5.22 -3.08
C VAL A 377 -27.15 -5.35 -2.92
N ARG A 378 -26.66 -6.59 -2.97
CA ARG A 378 -25.24 -6.89 -3.11
C ARG A 378 -24.84 -6.72 -4.58
N LEU A 379 -24.07 -5.68 -4.87
CA LEU A 379 -23.76 -5.24 -6.23
C LEU A 379 -22.90 -6.26 -6.96
N ALA A 380 -23.30 -6.66 -8.17
CA ALA A 380 -22.57 -7.67 -8.94
C ALA A 380 -21.24 -7.16 -9.51
N GLY A 381 -21.15 -5.88 -9.86
CA GLY A 381 -19.97 -5.24 -10.44
C GLY A 381 -19.18 -4.36 -9.46
N GLY A 382 -19.28 -4.60 -8.15
CA GLY A 382 -18.57 -3.79 -7.14
C GLY A 382 -19.22 -2.43 -6.89
N ALA A 383 -18.46 -1.52 -6.28
CA ALA A 383 -18.97 -0.23 -5.80
C ALA A 383 -19.32 0.75 -6.95
N GLU A 384 -18.66 0.61 -8.10
CA GLU A 384 -18.83 1.50 -9.27
C GLU A 384 -20.26 1.46 -9.85
N VAL A 385 -20.93 0.31 -9.72
CA VAL A 385 -22.32 0.10 -10.15
C VAL A 385 -23.31 1.00 -9.40
N LEU A 386 -22.93 1.57 -8.26
CA LEU A 386 -23.77 2.48 -7.49
C LEU A 386 -24.25 3.68 -8.32
N ALA A 387 -23.40 4.20 -9.21
CA ALA A 387 -23.79 5.32 -10.08
C ALA A 387 -24.91 4.93 -11.07
N ASP A 388 -24.86 3.71 -11.60
CA ASP A 388 -25.90 3.18 -12.49
C ASP A 388 -27.21 2.90 -11.73
N VAL A 389 -27.11 2.40 -10.50
CA VAL A 389 -28.25 2.23 -9.58
C VAL A 389 -28.97 3.56 -9.36
N ILE A 390 -28.23 4.62 -9.02
CA ILE A 390 -28.80 5.96 -8.79
C ILE A 390 -29.47 6.49 -10.06
N ARG A 391 -28.83 6.35 -11.23
CA ARG A 391 -29.41 6.76 -12.52
C ARG A 391 -30.70 6.02 -12.85
N ALA A 392 -30.79 4.72 -12.55
CA ALA A 392 -32.01 3.94 -12.76
C ALA A 392 -33.17 4.35 -11.84
N LEU A 393 -32.87 4.72 -10.59
CA LEU A 393 -33.87 5.22 -9.64
C LEU A 393 -34.41 6.60 -10.04
N ASP A 394 -33.53 7.48 -10.51
CA ASP A 394 -33.90 8.83 -10.98
C ASP A 394 -34.76 8.78 -12.25
N ALA A 395 -34.48 7.86 -13.18
CA ALA A 395 -35.30 7.64 -14.37
C ALA A 395 -36.76 7.27 -14.04
N GLU A 396 -36.97 6.60 -12.91
CA GLU A 396 -38.28 6.21 -12.37
C GLU A 396 -38.91 7.28 -11.46
N ARG A 397 -38.26 8.45 -11.37
CA ARG A 397 -38.62 9.62 -10.54
C ARG A 397 -38.77 9.28 -9.06
N ILE A 398 -38.02 8.30 -8.57
CA ILE A 398 -38.05 7.92 -7.16
C ILE A 398 -37.16 8.87 -6.36
N ARG A 399 -37.75 9.53 -5.36
CA ARG A 399 -37.03 10.43 -4.46
C ARG A 399 -36.39 9.62 -3.35
N LEU A 400 -35.09 9.81 -3.12
CA LEU A 400 -34.32 9.07 -2.12
C LEU A 400 -34.17 9.92 -0.86
N SER A 401 -34.38 9.31 0.32
CA SER A 401 -34.04 9.93 1.60
C SER A 401 -32.62 9.61 2.01
N ASN A 402 -32.13 8.41 1.72
CA ASN A 402 -30.77 7.99 2.03
C ASN A 402 -30.25 6.96 1.02
N VAL A 403 -28.95 7.02 0.77
CA VAL A 403 -28.19 6.05 -0.02
C VAL A 403 -26.94 5.71 0.79
N ALA A 404 -26.82 4.45 1.18
CA ALA A 404 -25.66 3.95 1.91
C ALA A 404 -24.99 2.84 1.10
N LEU A 405 -23.66 2.84 1.09
CA LEU A 405 -22.86 1.76 0.51
C LEU A 405 -22.08 1.11 1.65
N HIS A 406 -22.38 -0.16 1.91
CA HIS A 406 -21.70 -0.98 2.90
C HIS A 406 -20.71 -1.88 2.16
N ALA A 407 -19.42 -1.53 2.18
CA ALA A 407 -18.35 -2.32 1.58
C ALA A 407 -17.55 -3.07 2.67
N PRO A 408 -16.97 -4.24 2.36
CA PRO A 408 -16.03 -4.87 3.27
C PRO A 408 -14.85 -3.95 3.59
N THR A 409 -14.39 -4.03 4.81
CA THR A 409 -13.27 -3.25 5.36
C THR A 409 -12.02 -4.12 5.49
N LEU A 410 -10.87 -3.50 5.74
CA LEU A 410 -9.66 -4.26 6.10
C LEU A 410 -9.80 -4.99 7.45
N ASP A 411 -10.68 -4.52 8.36
CA ASP A 411 -10.95 -5.26 9.60
C ASP A 411 -11.67 -6.58 9.29
N ASP A 412 -12.62 -6.57 8.35
CA ASP A 412 -13.29 -7.79 7.90
C ASP A 412 -12.30 -8.79 7.27
N VAL A 413 -11.31 -8.28 6.53
CA VAL A 413 -10.21 -9.09 5.99
C VAL A 413 -9.41 -9.72 7.11
N PHE A 414 -8.99 -8.90 8.08
CA PHE A 414 -8.21 -9.36 9.22
C PHE A 414 -8.98 -10.40 10.05
N LEU A 415 -10.27 -10.15 10.31
CA LEU A 415 -11.17 -11.06 11.02
C LEU A 415 -11.34 -12.39 10.28
N ALA A 416 -11.51 -12.37 8.96
CA ALA A 416 -11.66 -13.59 8.17
C ALA A 416 -10.38 -14.44 8.15
N LYS A 417 -9.19 -13.80 8.14
CA LYS A 417 -7.89 -14.51 8.09
C LYS A 417 -7.44 -14.99 9.47
N THR A 418 -7.74 -14.25 10.54
CA THR A 418 -7.19 -14.50 11.89
C THR A 418 -8.23 -14.98 12.91
N GLY A 419 -9.52 -14.90 12.57
CA GLY A 419 -10.64 -15.21 13.47
C GLY A 419 -10.88 -14.17 14.57
N ARG A 420 -10.20 -13.02 14.53
CA ARG A 420 -10.29 -11.94 15.53
C ARG A 420 -10.28 -10.58 14.82
N SER A 421 -11.02 -9.60 15.33
CA SER A 421 -10.95 -8.21 14.85
C SER A 421 -9.63 -7.55 15.28
N LEU A 422 -9.11 -6.64 14.45
CA LEU A 422 -7.93 -5.84 14.79
C LEU A 422 -8.31 -4.73 15.78
N GLU A 423 -9.46 -4.08 15.57
CA GLU A 423 -9.97 -3.01 16.45
C GLU A 423 -10.20 -3.52 17.88
N GLU A 424 -10.74 -4.73 18.04
CA GLU A 424 -10.91 -5.35 19.36
C GLU A 424 -9.57 -5.60 20.08
N GLN A 425 -8.51 -5.90 19.34
CA GLN A 425 -7.18 -6.15 19.93
C GLN A 425 -6.53 -4.84 20.38
N VAL A 426 -6.61 -3.79 19.57
CA VAL A 426 -6.13 -2.45 19.93
C VAL A 426 -6.87 -1.93 21.17
N GLY A 427 -8.19 -2.13 21.24
CA GLY A 427 -9.01 -1.71 22.39
C GLY A 427 -8.71 -2.46 23.69
N ARG A 428 -8.39 -3.76 23.64
CA ARG A 428 -8.04 -4.56 24.83
C ARG A 428 -6.67 -4.18 25.41
N GLU A 429 -5.71 -3.86 24.56
CA GLU A 429 -4.37 -3.45 24.99
C GLU A 429 -4.37 -2.03 25.58
N GLY A 430 -5.09 -1.08 24.96
CA GLY A 430 -5.25 0.28 25.50
C GLY A 430 -5.99 0.33 26.85
N GLY A 431 -6.90 -0.63 27.09
CA GLY A 431 -7.57 -0.80 28.38
C GLY A 431 -6.62 -1.24 29.50
N ASN A 432 -5.70 -2.18 29.20
CA ASN A 432 -4.71 -2.66 30.18
C ASN A 432 -3.64 -1.58 30.48
N THR A 433 -3.23 -0.77 29.50
CA THR A 433 -2.26 0.32 29.75
C THR A 433 -2.82 1.41 30.67
N MET A 434 -4.12 1.71 30.58
CA MET A 434 -4.81 2.65 31.48
C MET A 434 -4.96 2.11 32.91
N GLU A 435 -5.06 0.80 33.10
CA GLU A 435 -5.18 0.18 34.43
C GLU A 435 -3.82 0.07 35.13
N ILE A 436 -2.74 -0.19 34.37
CA ILE A 436 -1.36 -0.20 34.90
C ILE A 436 -0.87 1.23 35.23
N ALA A 437 -1.21 2.23 34.41
CA ALA A 437 -0.84 3.63 34.69
C ALA A 437 -1.52 4.23 35.94
N ARG A 438 -2.61 3.62 36.43
CA ARG A 438 -3.24 4.00 37.71
C ARG A 438 -2.62 3.33 38.93
N SER A 439 -1.83 2.27 38.74
CA SER A 439 -1.23 1.48 39.82
C SER A 439 0.17 1.96 40.24
N GLU A 440 0.87 2.75 39.42
CA GLU A 440 2.29 3.14 39.65
C GLU A 440 2.50 4.65 39.86
N LEU A 441 1.56 5.33 40.52
CA LEU A 441 1.78 6.70 41.01
C LEU A 441 2.37 6.67 42.44
N ILE A 442 3.71 6.72 42.50
CA ILE A 442 4.58 7.40 43.49
C ILE A 442 4.36 7.04 44.99
N PRO A 443 5.32 6.41 45.69
CA PRO A 443 5.32 6.40 47.16
C PRO A 443 5.64 7.81 47.69
N ALA A 444 4.76 8.31 48.55
CA ALA A 444 4.89 9.61 49.21
C ALA A 444 6.21 9.70 49.99
N VAL A 445 7.01 10.72 49.70
CA VAL A 445 8.17 11.10 50.50
C VAL A 445 7.67 11.90 51.71
N GLU A 446 7.84 11.34 52.92
CA GLU A 446 7.60 12.06 54.17
C GLU A 446 8.61 13.21 54.35
N PRO A 447 8.18 14.40 54.82
CA PRO A 447 9.10 15.49 55.09
C PRO A 447 9.88 15.23 56.38
N ALA A 448 11.21 15.26 56.28
CA ALA A 448 12.10 15.20 57.43
C ALA A 448 11.92 16.43 58.33
N SER A 449 11.59 16.18 59.59
CA SER A 449 11.56 17.15 60.67
C SER A 449 12.96 17.67 61.01
N ARG A 450 13.17 18.99 60.92
CA ARG A 450 13.79 19.81 61.98
C ARG A 450 13.69 21.30 61.67
#